data_AF-Q9RZC9-F1
#
_entry.id   AF-Q9RZC9-F1
#
_cell.length_a   1.000
_cell.length_b   1.000
_cell.length_c   1.000
_cell.angle_alpha   90.00
_cell.angle_beta   90.00
_cell.angle_gamma   90.00
#
_symmetry.space_group_name_H-M   'P 1'
#
loop_
_entity.id
_entity.type
_entity.pdbx_description
1 polymer ?
#
loop_
_entity_poly.entity_id
_entity_poly.type
_entity_poly.pdbx_seq_one_letter_code
_entity_poly.pdbx_strand_id
1 'polypeptide(L)'
;MQRFNRWGLGAVLVCFSVSSGLAGGAPGTPCTQLHLPATWDVRAVAYADVTGDGTPECVLSVWRPWKDWPIARWSASGTPITSNHDAGGDSSHVAVLKPLPGGKYRNIWVGSALYRPVTRLAVQPGGTLVTWETTYAQGREGRPVAVSSWRWTGFGFGLVERRPLSAGQ
;
A
#
# COMPACT_ATOMS: atom_id res chain seq x y z
N MET A 1 -19.59 -43.18 49.83
CA MET A 1 -18.48 -43.43 48.89
C MET A 1 -19.08 -43.59 47.49
N GLN A 2 -19.38 -42.53 46.74
CA GLN A 2 -18.51 -41.76 45.84
C GLN A 2 -17.67 -42.58 44.84
N ARG A 3 -18.05 -42.50 43.55
CA ARG A 3 -17.27 -42.32 42.30
C ARG A 3 -18.24 -42.57 41.11
N PHE A 4 -18.86 -41.55 40.50
CA PHE A 4 -18.38 -40.65 39.43
C PHE A 4 -17.60 -41.31 38.27
N ASN A 5 -18.24 -41.39 37.10
CA ASN A 5 -17.68 -41.13 35.75
C ASN A 5 -18.87 -40.80 34.82
N ARG A 6 -19.13 -39.54 34.48
CA ARG A 6 -18.64 -38.79 33.29
C ARG A 6 -19.02 -39.45 31.96
N TRP A 7 -20.12 -39.03 31.34
CA TRP A 7 -20.36 -37.82 30.50
C TRP A 7 -19.83 -38.00 29.07
N GLY A 8 -20.75 -37.97 28.10
CA GLY A 8 -20.49 -37.85 26.67
C GLY A 8 -21.75 -37.32 25.97
N LEU A 9 -22.09 -36.05 26.23
CA LEU A 9 -23.07 -35.31 25.46
C LEU A 9 -22.55 -35.16 24.02
N GLY A 10 -23.28 -35.73 23.06
CA GLY A 10 -23.07 -35.45 21.64
C GLY A 10 -23.45 -34.01 21.34
N ALA A 11 -22.46 -33.14 21.18
CA ALA A 11 -22.66 -31.84 20.57
C ALA A 11 -22.94 -32.05 19.08
N VAL A 12 -24.19 -31.84 18.67
CA VAL A 12 -24.55 -31.70 17.27
C VAL A 12 -23.95 -30.38 16.79
N LEU A 13 -22.82 -30.47 16.09
CA LEU A 13 -22.21 -29.36 15.38
C LEU A 13 -23.12 -29.00 14.20
N VAL A 14 -23.96 -27.98 14.35
CA VAL A 14 -24.68 -27.40 13.21
C VAL A 14 -23.67 -26.56 12.42
N CYS A 15 -23.12 -27.16 11.36
CA CYS A 15 -22.41 -26.42 10.33
C CYS A 15 -23.40 -25.48 9.61
N PHE A 16 -23.41 -24.19 9.96
CA PHE A 16 -23.92 -23.17 9.05
C PHE A 16 -22.93 -23.01 7.89
N SER A 17 -23.10 -23.81 6.85
CA SER A 17 -22.57 -23.46 5.53
C SER A 17 -23.46 -22.37 4.96
N VAL A 18 -23.07 -21.11 5.13
CA VAL A 18 -23.61 -20.04 4.28
C VAL A 18 -22.95 -20.18 2.92
N SER A 19 -23.60 -20.96 2.06
CA SER A 19 -23.36 -20.94 0.62
C SER A 19 -24.10 -19.74 0.05
N SER A 20 -23.47 -18.57 0.06
CA SER A 20 -23.97 -17.41 -0.69
C SER A 20 -23.20 -17.31 -2.00
N GLY A 21 -23.66 -18.07 -2.98
CA GLY A 21 -23.48 -17.70 -4.37
C GLY A 21 -24.47 -16.59 -4.72
N LEU A 22 -23.97 -15.38 -4.91
CA LEU A 22 -24.49 -14.41 -5.87
C LEU A 22 -23.29 -13.58 -6.34
N ALA A 23 -22.94 -13.77 -7.61
CA ALA A 23 -22.05 -12.90 -8.34
C ALA A 23 -22.73 -11.52 -8.53
N GLY A 24 -22.74 -10.71 -7.48
CA GLY A 24 -22.86 -9.27 -7.59
C GLY A 24 -21.44 -8.73 -7.59
N GLY A 25 -20.93 -8.33 -8.75
CA GLY A 25 -19.65 -7.63 -8.82
C GLY A 25 -19.71 -6.44 -7.87
N ALA A 26 -18.95 -6.49 -6.77
CA ALA A 26 -18.85 -5.36 -5.86
C ALA A 26 -18.48 -4.13 -6.70
N PRO A 27 -19.19 -2.98 -6.56
CA PRO A 27 -18.75 -1.78 -7.23
C PRO A 27 -17.28 -1.57 -6.87
N GLY A 28 -16.43 -1.52 -7.90
CA GLY A 28 -15.01 -1.31 -7.71
C GLY A 28 -14.81 -0.09 -6.82
N THR A 29 -13.87 -0.17 -5.89
CA THR A 29 -13.50 0.99 -5.06
C THR A 29 -13.22 2.18 -6.00
N PRO A 30 -13.56 3.44 -5.65
CA PRO A 30 -13.38 4.60 -6.54
C PRO A 30 -11.97 4.71 -7.17
N CYS A 31 -10.98 4.12 -6.52
CA CYS A 31 -9.60 4.04 -6.96
C CYS A 31 -9.37 3.24 -8.25
N THR A 32 -10.15 2.19 -8.52
CA THR A 32 -9.98 1.36 -9.73
C THR A 32 -10.53 2.04 -10.98
N GLN A 33 -11.33 3.10 -10.82
CA GLN A 33 -11.93 3.86 -11.92
C GLN A 33 -11.12 5.11 -12.28
N LEU A 34 -9.98 5.35 -11.61
CA LEU A 34 -9.18 6.54 -11.86
C LEU A 34 -8.48 6.48 -13.23
N HIS A 35 -8.55 7.57 -13.98
CA HIS A 35 -7.79 7.77 -15.21
C HIS A 35 -6.37 8.22 -14.87
N LEU A 36 -5.51 7.27 -14.52
CA LEU A 36 -4.10 7.50 -14.19
C LEU A 36 -3.24 7.63 -15.46
N PRO A 37 -2.05 8.25 -15.39
CA PRO A 37 -1.13 8.27 -16.52
C PRO A 37 -0.80 6.84 -16.98
N ALA A 38 -0.82 6.60 -18.29
CA ALA A 38 -0.59 5.26 -18.86
C ALA A 38 0.80 4.67 -18.52
N THR A 39 1.77 5.52 -18.18
CA THR A 39 3.11 5.10 -17.77
C THR A 39 3.20 4.68 -16.30
N TRP A 40 2.09 4.73 -15.54
CA TRP A 40 2.07 4.30 -14.15
C TRP A 40 1.62 2.84 -14.06
N ASP A 41 2.47 2.00 -13.49
CA ASP A 41 2.17 0.62 -13.12
C ASP A 41 1.72 0.60 -11.65
N VAL A 42 0.40 0.50 -11.43
CA VAL A 42 -0.19 0.46 -10.09
C VAL A 42 -0.08 -0.95 -9.52
N ARG A 43 0.62 -1.10 -8.40
CA ARG A 43 0.89 -2.42 -7.77
C ARG A 43 0.00 -2.73 -6.59
N ALA A 44 -0.47 -1.69 -5.90
CA ALA A 44 -1.35 -1.85 -4.75
C ALA A 44 -2.23 -0.60 -4.57
N VAL A 45 -3.41 -0.82 -4.01
CA VAL A 45 -4.44 0.20 -3.79
C VAL A 45 -4.99 0.05 -2.37
N ALA A 46 -5.22 1.17 -1.69
CA ALA A 46 -6.06 1.25 -0.51
C ALA A 46 -6.96 2.49 -0.61
N TYR A 47 -8.19 2.37 -0.09
CA TYR A 47 -9.12 3.48 0.01
C TYR A 47 -9.43 3.76 1.47
N ALA A 48 -8.85 4.83 2.00
CA ALA A 48 -8.92 5.16 3.42
C ALA A 48 -8.60 6.64 3.62
N ASP A 49 -9.08 7.21 4.73
CA ASP A 49 -8.69 8.56 5.15
C ASP A 49 -7.28 8.50 5.76
N VAL A 50 -6.28 8.78 4.94
CA VAL A 50 -4.87 8.79 5.36
C VAL A 50 -4.44 10.19 5.79
N THR A 51 -5.17 11.22 5.36
CA THR A 51 -4.87 12.61 5.67
C THR A 51 -5.49 13.09 6.99
N GLY A 52 -6.51 12.38 7.48
CA GLY A 52 -7.27 12.73 8.67
C GLY A 52 -8.30 13.83 8.44
N ASP A 53 -8.67 14.10 7.18
CA ASP A 53 -9.62 15.17 6.82
C ASP A 53 -11.09 14.69 6.81
N GLY A 54 -11.34 13.44 7.19
CA GLY A 54 -12.65 12.82 7.26
C GLY A 54 -13.17 12.30 5.91
N THR A 55 -12.43 12.47 4.82
CA THR A 55 -12.83 11.99 3.50
C THR A 55 -11.76 11.06 2.90
N PRO A 56 -12.07 9.81 2.59
CA PRO A 56 -11.07 8.85 2.13
C PRO A 56 -10.32 9.24 0.84
N GLU A 57 -9.06 8.85 0.77
CA GLU A 57 -8.20 8.93 -0.41
C GLU A 57 -7.90 7.55 -1.01
N CYS A 58 -7.57 7.57 -2.29
CA CYS A 58 -6.90 6.48 -2.97
C CYS A 58 -5.39 6.57 -2.71
N VAL A 59 -4.87 5.65 -1.89
CA VAL A 59 -3.45 5.48 -1.63
C VAL A 59 -2.92 4.38 -2.54
N LEU A 60 -1.99 4.74 -3.42
CA LEU A 60 -1.46 3.86 -4.45
C LEU A 60 0.02 3.59 -4.22
N SER A 61 0.45 2.34 -4.42
CA SER A 61 1.85 2.04 -4.76
C SER A 61 1.96 2.02 -6.27
N VAL A 62 2.85 2.84 -6.83
CA VAL A 62 3.01 2.97 -8.28
C VAL A 62 4.48 2.88 -8.66
N TRP A 63 4.74 2.25 -9.80
CA TRP A 63 6.02 2.30 -10.50
C TRP A 63 5.86 3.17 -11.75
N ARG A 64 6.84 4.01 -12.05
CA ARG A 64 6.84 4.90 -13.20
C ARG A 64 8.27 5.30 -13.57
N PRO A 65 8.52 5.89 -14.75
CA PRO A 65 9.86 6.38 -15.10
C PRO A 65 10.42 7.33 -14.05
N TRP A 66 11.65 7.05 -13.61
CA TRP A 66 12.33 7.84 -12.59
C TRP A 66 12.60 9.26 -13.08
N LYS A 67 12.45 10.21 -12.17
CA LYS A 67 12.84 11.60 -12.36
C LYS A 67 13.45 12.13 -11.07
N ASP A 68 14.51 12.91 -11.24
CA ASP A 68 15.13 13.60 -10.12
C ASP A 68 14.21 14.72 -9.57
N TRP A 69 14.53 15.23 -8.38
CA TRP A 69 13.83 16.37 -7.81
C TRP A 69 14.02 17.60 -8.69
N PRO A 70 12.97 18.42 -8.90
CA PRO A 70 13.10 19.65 -9.70
C PRO A 70 14.18 20.61 -9.20
N ILE A 71 14.52 20.57 -7.89
CA ILE A 71 15.56 21.41 -7.29
C ILE A 71 16.98 20.99 -7.68
N ALA A 72 17.17 19.77 -8.23
CA ALA A 72 18.46 19.29 -8.71
C ALA A 72 19.10 20.25 -9.73
N ARG A 73 18.28 21.01 -10.47
CA ARG A 73 18.75 22.04 -11.42
C ARG A 73 19.63 23.14 -10.80
N TRP A 74 19.59 23.29 -9.48
CA TRP A 74 20.38 24.27 -8.72
C TRP A 74 21.55 23.65 -7.95
N SER A 75 21.77 22.34 -8.10
CA SER A 75 22.81 21.59 -7.39
C SER A 75 23.83 21.06 -8.38
N ALA A 76 25.11 21.19 -8.06
CA ALA A 76 26.19 20.56 -8.83
C ALA A 76 26.30 19.05 -8.54
N SER A 77 25.84 18.61 -7.36
CA SER A 77 25.76 17.20 -7.00
C SER A 77 24.37 16.64 -7.28
N GLY A 78 24.29 15.36 -7.63
CA GLY A 78 23.01 14.65 -7.73
C GLY A 78 22.26 14.65 -6.39
N THR A 79 20.94 14.48 -6.44
CA THR A 79 20.13 14.41 -5.22
C THR A 79 20.29 13.04 -4.53
N PRO A 80 19.83 12.90 -3.27
CA PRO A 80 19.87 11.61 -2.57
C PRO A 80 19.06 10.47 -3.21
N ILE A 81 18.29 10.73 -4.28
CA ILE A 81 17.43 9.74 -4.94
C ILE A 81 17.93 9.30 -6.31
N THR A 82 19.15 9.68 -6.72
CA THR A 82 19.70 9.39 -8.05
C THR A 82 19.80 7.91 -8.37
N SER A 83 19.91 7.05 -7.36
CA SER A 83 19.97 5.59 -7.50
C SER A 83 18.65 4.88 -7.17
N ASN A 84 17.57 5.64 -6.91
CA ASN A 84 16.29 5.08 -6.53
C ASN A 84 15.47 4.65 -7.75
N HIS A 85 16.02 3.77 -8.58
CA HIS A 85 15.34 3.21 -9.73
C HIS A 85 15.88 1.81 -10.06
N ASP A 86 15.10 1.01 -10.79
CA ASP A 86 15.55 -0.29 -11.30
C ASP A 86 16.43 -0.15 -12.56
N ALA A 87 16.88 -1.28 -13.09
CA ALA A 87 17.66 -1.33 -14.32
C ALA A 87 16.87 -0.89 -15.57
N GLY A 88 15.53 -0.90 -15.51
CA GLY A 88 14.65 -0.37 -16.54
C GLY A 88 14.43 1.14 -16.45
N GLY A 89 14.96 1.79 -15.40
CA GLY A 89 14.78 3.22 -15.16
C GLY A 89 13.47 3.59 -14.48
N ASP A 90 12.71 2.61 -13.98
CA ASP A 90 11.48 2.85 -13.22
C ASP A 90 11.77 2.99 -11.73
N SER A 91 11.04 3.87 -11.07
CA SER A 91 11.09 4.07 -9.62
C SER A 91 9.75 3.84 -8.95
N SER A 92 9.78 3.41 -7.70
CA SER A 92 8.59 3.19 -6.88
C SER A 92 8.21 4.43 -6.09
N HIS A 93 6.90 4.70 -6.01
CA HIS A 93 6.32 5.85 -5.35
C HIS A 93 5.06 5.47 -4.57
N VAL A 94 4.72 6.28 -3.58
CA VAL A 94 3.36 6.32 -3.02
C VAL A 94 2.64 7.56 -3.56
N ALA A 95 1.40 7.39 -4.00
CA ALA A 95 0.51 8.48 -4.39
C ALA A 95 -0.72 8.50 -3.49
N VAL A 96 -1.17 9.71 -3.13
CA VAL A 96 -2.39 9.98 -2.37
C VAL A 96 -3.28 10.86 -3.24
N LEU A 97 -4.40 10.32 -3.69
CA LEU A 97 -5.29 10.95 -4.66
C LEU A 97 -6.70 10.99 -4.09
N LYS A 98 -7.38 12.13 -4.22
CA LYS A 98 -8.80 12.22 -3.87
C LYS A 98 -9.65 11.93 -5.11
N PRO A 99 -10.45 10.84 -5.14
CA PRO A 99 -11.25 10.52 -6.31
C PRO A 99 -12.31 11.59 -6.56
N LEU A 100 -12.56 11.89 -7.83
CA LEU A 100 -13.60 12.78 -8.32
C LEU A 100 -14.47 12.03 -9.33
N PRO A 101 -15.70 12.53 -9.62
CA PRO A 101 -16.57 11.91 -10.62
C PRO A 101 -15.91 11.74 -12.00
N GLY A 102 -16.29 10.68 -12.71
CA GLY A 102 -15.81 10.40 -14.06
C GLY A 102 -14.33 9.98 -14.15
N GLY A 103 -13.82 9.30 -13.11
CA GLY A 103 -12.44 8.81 -13.06
C GLY A 103 -11.38 9.89 -12.86
N LYS A 104 -11.79 11.15 -12.66
CA LYS A 104 -10.87 12.24 -12.34
C LYS A 104 -10.36 12.12 -10.91
N TYR A 105 -9.30 12.84 -10.58
CA TYR A 105 -8.80 12.91 -9.21
C TYR A 105 -8.14 14.26 -8.92
N ARG A 106 -8.16 14.66 -7.65
CA ARG A 106 -7.30 15.71 -7.12
C ARG A 106 -6.02 15.06 -6.59
N ASN A 107 -4.87 15.52 -7.07
CA ASN A 107 -3.58 15.12 -6.52
C ASN A 107 -3.41 15.78 -5.15
N ILE A 108 -3.45 14.99 -4.08
CA ILE A 108 -3.12 15.47 -2.72
C ILE A 108 -1.60 15.46 -2.56
N TRP A 109 -0.97 14.34 -2.90
CA TRP A 109 0.48 14.21 -2.87
C TRP A 109 0.95 13.02 -3.70
N VAL A 110 2.11 13.15 -4.34
CA VAL A 110 2.82 12.03 -4.94
C VAL A 110 4.28 12.12 -4.53
N GLY A 111 4.76 11.10 -3.83
CA GLY A 111 6.12 11.07 -3.33
C GLY A 111 7.16 11.02 -4.43
N SER A 112 8.37 11.47 -4.10
CA SER A 112 9.57 11.21 -4.88
C SER A 112 9.91 9.72 -4.91
N ALA A 113 10.89 9.33 -5.73
CA ALA A 113 11.35 7.95 -5.81
C ALA A 113 11.78 7.44 -4.42
N LEU A 114 11.12 6.38 -3.96
CA LEU A 114 11.39 5.80 -2.65
C LEU A 114 12.75 5.11 -2.63
N TYR A 115 13.43 5.20 -1.50
CA TYR A 115 14.67 4.45 -1.27
C TYR A 115 14.45 2.94 -1.28
N ARG A 116 13.33 2.47 -0.72
CA ARG A 116 12.90 1.07 -0.78
C ARG A 116 11.57 0.97 -1.53
N PRO A 117 11.50 0.20 -2.62
CA PRO A 117 10.25 0.04 -3.37
C PRO A 117 9.15 -0.64 -2.56
N VAL A 118 7.91 -0.21 -2.77
CA VAL A 118 6.73 -0.78 -2.11
C VAL A 118 6.04 -1.78 -3.02
N THR A 119 5.92 -3.03 -2.58
CA THR A 119 5.23 -4.09 -3.34
C THR A 119 3.79 -4.30 -2.89
N ARG A 120 3.47 -3.96 -1.64
CA ARG A 120 2.10 -3.98 -1.09
C ARG A 120 1.92 -2.85 -0.09
N LEU A 121 0.68 -2.41 0.09
CA LEU A 121 0.33 -1.45 1.13
C LEU A 121 -1.02 -1.76 1.76
N ALA A 122 -1.23 -1.22 2.95
CA ALA A 122 -2.51 -1.17 3.64
C ALA A 122 -2.58 0.12 4.46
N VAL A 123 -3.78 0.59 4.76
CA VAL A 123 -3.99 1.72 5.68
C VAL A 123 -4.77 1.20 6.88
N GLN A 124 -4.21 1.37 8.08
CA GLN A 124 -4.84 1.01 9.34
C GLN A 124 -5.83 2.08 9.79
N PRO A 125 -6.77 1.75 10.70
CA PRO A 125 -7.60 2.77 11.36
C PRO A 125 -6.75 3.91 11.93
N GLY A 126 -7.21 5.14 11.76
CA GLY A 126 -6.45 6.35 12.15
C GLY A 126 -5.37 6.77 11.14
N GLY A 127 -5.38 6.24 9.91
CA GLY A 127 -4.59 6.77 8.80
C GLY A 127 -3.12 6.34 8.78
N THR A 128 -2.72 5.33 9.56
CA THR A 128 -1.34 4.82 9.51
C THR A 128 -1.17 3.98 8.25
N LEU A 129 -0.26 4.40 7.36
CA LEU A 129 0.10 3.66 6.15
C LEU A 129 1.12 2.59 6.51
N VAL A 130 0.84 1.34 6.15
CA VAL A 130 1.74 0.20 6.30
C VAL A 130 2.17 -0.26 4.91
N THR A 131 3.47 -0.44 4.70
CA THR A 131 4.03 -0.87 3.42
C THR A 131 4.95 -2.07 3.57
N TRP A 132 4.87 -2.99 2.61
CA TRP A 132 5.81 -4.08 2.43
C TRP A 132 6.83 -3.67 1.38
N GLU A 133 8.08 -3.64 1.80
CA GLU A 133 9.16 -3.04 1.03
C GLU A 133 10.13 -4.10 0.51
N THR A 134 10.65 -3.90 -0.70
CA THR A 134 11.68 -4.73 -1.33
C THR A 134 12.94 -3.89 -1.67
N THR A 135 13.77 -4.36 -2.60
CA THR A 135 14.90 -3.60 -3.17
C THR A 135 14.72 -3.45 -4.68
N TYR A 136 15.30 -2.40 -5.28
CA TYR A 136 15.26 -2.23 -6.74
C TYR A 136 15.87 -3.41 -7.51
N ALA A 137 16.87 -4.09 -6.93
CA ALA A 137 17.46 -5.29 -7.52
C ALA A 137 16.47 -6.48 -7.60
N GLN A 138 15.51 -6.57 -6.67
CA GLN A 138 14.45 -7.58 -6.71
C GLN A 138 13.24 -7.13 -7.54
N GLY A 139 13.15 -5.83 -7.85
CA GLY A 139 12.14 -5.24 -8.72
C GLY A 139 10.73 -5.22 -8.12
N ARG A 140 9.76 -4.89 -8.97
CA ARG A 140 8.34 -4.68 -8.61
C ARG A 140 7.59 -5.91 -8.10
N GLU A 141 8.15 -7.10 -8.33
CA GLU A 141 7.62 -8.39 -7.86
C GLU A 141 8.50 -9.04 -6.78
N GLY A 142 9.50 -8.29 -6.30
CA GLY A 142 10.44 -8.74 -5.29
C GLY A 142 9.75 -9.18 -4.00
N ARG A 143 10.34 -10.15 -3.32
CA ARG A 143 9.86 -10.56 -2.00
C ARG A 143 10.06 -9.40 -1.03
N PRO A 144 9.07 -9.10 -0.16
CA PRO A 144 9.28 -8.11 0.88
C PRO A 144 10.43 -8.50 1.81
N VAL A 145 11.30 -7.54 2.09
CA VAL A 145 12.43 -7.66 3.04
C VAL A 145 12.25 -6.78 4.27
N ALA A 146 11.24 -5.92 4.28
CA ALA A 146 10.87 -5.11 5.43
C ALA A 146 9.38 -4.77 5.42
N VAL A 147 8.84 -4.46 6.59
CA VAL A 147 7.56 -3.79 6.77
C VAL A 147 7.81 -2.46 7.45
N SER A 148 7.18 -1.41 6.96
CA SER A 148 7.28 -0.07 7.52
C SER A 148 5.91 0.54 7.76
N SER A 149 5.82 1.34 8.82
CA SER A 149 4.65 2.14 9.16
C SER A 149 4.98 3.62 9.04
N TRP A 150 4.01 4.37 8.52
CA TRP A 150 4.17 5.78 8.17
C TRP A 150 2.95 6.57 8.60
N ARG A 151 3.17 7.85 8.93
CA ARG A 151 2.09 8.79 9.24
C ARG A 151 2.14 10.00 8.34
N TRP A 152 0.95 10.47 7.97
CA TRP A 152 0.79 11.72 7.25
C TRP A 152 1.26 12.90 8.09
N THR A 153 1.99 13.83 7.47
CA THR A 153 2.58 15.00 8.13
C THR A 153 2.03 16.34 7.60
N GLY A 154 1.04 16.29 6.70
CA GLY A 154 0.57 17.47 5.95
C GLY A 154 1.32 17.73 4.65
N PHE A 155 2.56 17.23 4.52
CA PHE A 155 3.42 17.41 3.33
C PHE A 155 3.91 16.10 2.71
N GLY A 156 3.47 14.97 3.23
CA GLY A 156 3.92 13.64 2.85
C GLY A 156 3.84 12.67 4.03
N PHE A 157 4.67 11.64 3.98
CA PHE A 157 4.74 10.61 5.01
C PHE A 157 6.04 10.69 5.81
N GLY A 158 5.93 10.69 7.13
CA GLY A 158 7.03 10.45 8.06
C GLY A 158 7.10 8.97 8.42
N LEU A 159 8.31 8.39 8.37
CA LEU A 159 8.54 7.02 8.82
C LEU A 159 8.36 6.95 10.33
N VAL A 160 7.48 6.07 10.80
CA VAL A 160 7.31 5.80 12.23
C VAL A 160 8.22 4.66 12.65
N GLU A 161 8.16 3.55 11.91
CA GLU A 161 8.94 2.36 12.20
C GLU A 161 9.24 1.60 10.92
N ARG A 162 10.40 0.94 10.86
CA ARG A 162 10.71 -0.06 9.84
C ARG A 162 11.30 -1.29 10.51
N ARG A 163 10.66 -2.44 10.28
CA ARG A 163 11.12 -3.74 10.76
C ARG A 163 11.61 -4.58 9.58
N PRO A 164 12.85 -5.07 9.62
CA PRO A 164 13.29 -6.10 8.69
C PRO A 164 12.38 -7.32 8.80
N LEU A 165 12.05 -7.92 7.66
CA LEU A 165 11.50 -9.25 7.61
C LEU A 165 12.69 -10.21 7.59
N SER A 166 12.81 -11.04 8.63
CA SER A 166 13.78 -12.13 8.61
C SER A 166 13.50 -13.00 7.38
N ALA A 167 14.55 -13.38 6.64
CA ALA A 167 14.44 -14.47 5.69
C ALA A 167 13.92 -15.67 6.49
N GLY A 168 12.73 -16.16 6.13
CA GLY A 168 12.00 -17.13 6.94
C GLY A 168 12.88 -18.30 7.36
N GLN A 169 12.72 -18.70 8.62
CA GLN A 169 12.69 -20.11 8.99
C GLN A 169 11.54 -20.81 8.24
#